data_AF-T0Z0W3-F1
#
_entry.id   AF-T0Z0W3-F1
#
_cell.length_a   1.000
_cell.length_b   1.000
_cell.length_c   1.000
_cell.angle_alpha   90.00
_cell.angle_beta   90.00
_cell.angle_gamma   90.00
#
_symmetry.space_group_name_H-M   'P 1'
#
loop_
_entity.id
_entity.type
_entity.pdbx_description
1 polymer ?
#
loop_
_entity_poly.entity_id
_entity_poly.type
_entity_poly.pdbx_seq_one_letter_code
_entity_poly.pdbx_strand_id
1 'polypeptide(L)'
;MLKSHRSVSANRVIQELRRAVRPIKRLQVFFRIPPAISIGSLGGNGSYDYVLQGLSVRQLDRAATRFLPELRKVAGIQSVSTSLELNNPEINVHILRQRASLLGVTANAIQQTLDDAFGGNQISMIYGTSNEYPVIAELAPPFQRNLSALDALDVPGANGSLVPLPAVARITPGVGPLEVDHYEQLPAVAFSFNLAPRVSLGAATRRITALAARDLPAGVTGVFTGSAQTFQKSLVDLPVLLLVTILVIYMVLAILYEHFIHPITILTALPLAMVGALL
;
A
#
# COMPACT_ATOMS: atom_id res chain seq x y z
N MET A 1 -24.28 -21.77 20.66
CA MET A 1 -25.63 -21.15 20.53
C MET A 1 -25.53 -19.68 20.07
N LEU A 2 -25.02 -19.38 18.86
CA LEU A 2 -24.80 -17.98 18.42
C LEU A 2 -25.26 -17.68 16.98
N LYS A 3 -26.11 -18.54 16.39
CA LYS A 3 -26.54 -18.42 14.98
C LYS A 3 -27.95 -17.85 14.77
N SER A 4 -28.75 -17.63 15.83
CA SER A 4 -30.19 -17.38 15.67
C SER A 4 -30.67 -15.93 15.72
N HIS A 5 -29.79 -14.92 15.90
CA HIS A 5 -30.23 -13.52 16.08
C HIS A 5 -29.54 -12.47 15.18
N ARG A 6 -28.83 -12.85 14.10
CA ARG A 6 -28.36 -11.87 13.11
C ARG A 6 -29.47 -11.54 12.11
N SER A 7 -30.39 -10.64 12.50
CA SER A 7 -31.43 -10.11 11.60
C SER A 7 -30.90 -9.14 10.53
N VAL A 8 -29.63 -8.74 10.63
CA VAL A 8 -29.00 -7.75 9.75
C VAL A 8 -27.69 -8.32 9.17
N SER A 9 -27.55 -8.29 7.84
CA SER A 9 -26.31 -8.71 7.17
C SER A 9 -25.15 -7.79 7.54
N ALA A 10 -23.94 -8.32 7.65
CA ALA A 10 -22.74 -7.53 7.96
C ALA A 10 -22.54 -6.36 6.98
N ASN A 11 -22.86 -6.58 5.70
CA ASN A 11 -22.84 -5.53 4.67
C ASN A 11 -23.82 -4.39 4.97
N ARG A 12 -25.00 -4.69 5.52
CA ARG A 12 -26.00 -3.68 5.89
C ARG A 12 -25.52 -2.85 7.08
N VAL A 13 -24.93 -3.49 8.10
CA VAL A 13 -24.32 -2.78 9.26
C VAL A 13 -23.22 -1.83 8.79
N ILE A 14 -22.33 -2.27 7.89
CA ILE A 14 -21.27 -1.43 7.33
C ILE A 14 -21.84 -0.21 6.60
N GLN A 15 -22.92 -0.37 5.84
CA GLN A 15 -23.56 0.74 5.13
C GLN A 15 -24.19 1.75 6.10
N GLU A 16 -24.78 1.29 7.21
CA GLU A 16 -25.33 2.16 8.26
C GLU A 16 -24.22 2.95 8.98
N LEU A 17 -23.14 2.27 9.39
CA LEU A 17 -21.98 2.93 10.00
C LEU A 17 -21.34 3.95 9.07
N ARG A 18 -21.21 3.63 7.78
CA ARG A 18 -20.68 4.56 6.79
C ARG A 18 -21.55 5.81 6.64
N ARG A 19 -22.88 5.68 6.73
CA ARG A 19 -23.79 6.84 6.73
C ARG A 19 -23.65 7.68 8.01
N ALA A 20 -23.49 7.02 9.16
CA ALA A 20 -23.37 7.70 10.46
C ALA A 20 -22.09 8.52 10.60
N VAL A 21 -20.97 8.06 10.03
CA VAL A 21 -19.66 8.74 10.16
C VAL A 21 -19.43 9.79 9.07
N ARG A 22 -20.17 9.75 7.96
CA ARG A 22 -20.06 10.69 6.83
C ARG A 22 -20.11 12.19 7.21
N PRO A 23 -20.87 12.64 8.22
CA PRO A 23 -20.92 14.06 8.62
C PRO A 23 -19.65 14.58 9.31
N ILE A 24 -18.78 13.72 9.85
CA ILE A 24 -17.61 14.14 10.61
C ILE A 24 -16.53 14.65 9.65
N LYS A 25 -16.36 15.98 9.62
CA LYS A 25 -15.31 16.62 8.82
C LYS A 25 -13.93 16.28 9.39
N ARG A 26 -12.93 16.09 8.52
CA ARG A 26 -11.52 15.76 8.83
C ARG A 26 -11.24 14.33 9.33
N LEU A 27 -12.24 13.44 9.31
CA LEU A 27 -12.04 12.02 9.62
C LEU A 27 -12.43 11.15 8.41
N GLN A 28 -11.54 10.27 7.98
CA GLN A 28 -11.87 9.22 7.00
C GLN A 28 -11.88 7.87 7.71
N VAL A 29 -13.05 7.23 7.76
CA VAL A 29 -13.20 5.90 8.36
C VAL A 29 -13.51 4.88 7.29
N PHE A 30 -12.77 3.78 7.35
CA PHE A 30 -12.92 2.65 6.45
C PHE A 30 -13.47 1.47 7.23
N PHE A 31 -14.50 0.84 6.69
CA PHE A 31 -15.14 -0.33 7.27
C PHE A 31 -14.89 -1.51 6.35
N ARG A 32 -14.31 -2.58 6.88
CA ARG A 32 -14.05 -3.83 6.17
C ARG A 32 -14.58 -5.00 6.97
N ILE A 33 -15.04 -6.03 6.25
CA ILE A 33 -15.27 -7.35 6.84
C ILE A 33 -13.93 -8.07 6.73
N PRO A 34 -13.29 -8.45 7.84
CA PRO A 34 -12.05 -9.22 7.76
C PRO A 34 -12.34 -10.53 7.01
N PRO A 35 -11.59 -10.85 5.93
CA PRO A 35 -11.76 -12.10 5.23
C PRO A 35 -11.32 -13.26 6.14
N ALA A 36 -11.90 -14.45 5.92
CA ALA A 36 -11.50 -15.66 6.66
C ALA A 36 -10.03 -16.03 6.40
N ILE A 37 -9.50 -15.65 5.24
CA ILE A 37 -8.10 -15.82 4.85
C ILE A 37 -7.62 -14.46 4.35
N SER A 38 -6.60 -13.90 5.00
CA SER A 38 -5.94 -12.67 4.53
C SER A 38 -4.84 -13.06 3.55
N ILE A 39 -5.04 -12.78 2.26
CA ILE A 39 -4.04 -13.02 1.22
C ILE A 39 -3.34 -11.69 0.97
N GLY A 40 -2.06 -11.62 1.35
CA GLY A 40 -1.10 -10.53 1.12
C GLY A 40 -1.69 -9.21 0.60
N SER A 41 -1.97 -8.29 1.52
CA SER A 41 -2.36 -6.91 1.22
C SER A 41 -1.26 -5.97 1.70
N LEU A 42 -0.96 -4.93 0.93
CA LEU A 42 0.01 -3.87 1.25
C LEU A 42 -0.56 -2.89 2.31
N GLY A 43 -1.09 -3.41 3.43
CA GLY A 43 -1.57 -2.58 4.54
C GLY A 43 -2.86 -1.78 4.25
N GLY A 44 -3.63 -2.17 3.24
CA GLY A 44 -4.75 -1.40 2.72
C GLY A 44 -6.01 -1.28 3.60
N ASN A 45 -6.70 -0.15 3.51
CA ASN A 45 -7.97 0.11 4.23
C ASN A 45 -9.22 -0.49 3.52
N GLY A 46 -9.02 -1.25 2.45
CA GLY A 46 -10.07 -1.88 1.63
C GLY A 46 -10.03 -3.41 1.66
N SER A 47 -11.00 -4.04 1.01
CA SER A 47 -11.05 -5.49 0.82
C SER A 47 -10.24 -5.97 -0.39
N TYR A 48 -9.96 -5.08 -1.34
CA TYR A 48 -9.23 -5.37 -2.57
C TYR A 48 -8.24 -4.27 -2.88
N ASP A 49 -7.10 -4.64 -3.46
CA ASP A 49 -6.01 -3.72 -3.75
C ASP A 49 -5.66 -3.75 -5.24
N TYR A 50 -5.35 -2.56 -5.75
CA TYR A 50 -4.79 -2.32 -7.07
C TYR A 50 -3.53 -1.48 -6.91
N VAL A 51 -2.40 -1.95 -7.42
CA VAL A 51 -1.09 -1.35 -7.21
C VAL A 51 -0.61 -0.76 -8.52
N LEU A 52 -0.21 0.51 -8.49
CA LEU A 52 0.58 1.10 -9.56
C LEU A 52 2.06 0.95 -9.23
N GLN A 53 2.87 0.56 -10.21
CA GLN A 53 4.32 0.42 -10.08
C GLN A 53 5.02 1.13 -11.23
N GLY A 54 6.21 1.66 -10.97
CA GLY A 54 6.99 2.35 -11.99
C GLY A 54 8.46 2.51 -11.59
N LEU A 55 9.32 2.74 -12.58
CA LEU A 55 10.78 2.87 -12.37
C LEU A 55 11.18 4.20 -11.72
N SER A 56 10.29 5.19 -11.71
CA SER A 56 10.55 6.51 -11.14
C SER A 56 9.46 6.89 -10.15
N VAL A 57 9.84 7.10 -8.88
CA VAL A 57 8.95 7.54 -7.80
C VAL A 57 8.21 8.83 -8.20
N ARG A 58 8.93 9.84 -8.71
CA ARG A 58 8.31 11.11 -9.15
C ARG A 58 7.28 10.94 -10.27
N GLN A 59 7.50 10.02 -11.20
CA GLN A 59 6.53 9.75 -12.26
C GLN A 59 5.33 8.99 -11.71
N LEU A 60 5.59 8.01 -10.83
CA LEU A 60 4.58 7.22 -10.15
C LEU A 60 3.66 8.08 -9.29
N ASP A 61 4.21 8.99 -8.47
CA ASP A 61 3.45 9.91 -7.62
C ASP A 61 2.50 10.79 -8.44
N ARG A 62 2.99 11.34 -9.56
CA ARG A 62 2.19 12.16 -10.48
C ARG A 62 1.08 11.33 -11.13
N ALA A 63 1.38 10.11 -11.57
CA ALA A 63 0.41 9.21 -12.17
C ALA A 63 -0.66 8.80 -11.15
N ALA A 64 -0.25 8.39 -9.95
CA ALA A 64 -1.12 8.02 -8.84
C ALA A 64 -2.03 9.17 -8.38
N THR A 65 -1.48 10.38 -8.25
CA THR A 65 -2.25 11.58 -7.89
C THR A 65 -3.35 11.89 -8.91
N ARG A 66 -3.06 11.68 -10.20
CA ARG A 66 -4.05 11.85 -11.29
C ARG A 66 -5.04 10.68 -11.37
N PHE A 67 -4.60 9.47 -11.06
CA PHE A 67 -5.39 8.25 -11.15
C PHE A 67 -6.44 8.14 -10.03
N LEU A 68 -6.09 8.56 -8.80
CA LEU A 68 -6.99 8.47 -7.64
C LEU A 68 -8.39 9.08 -7.86
N PRO A 69 -8.55 10.32 -8.36
CA PRO A 69 -9.87 10.91 -8.58
C PRO A 69 -10.67 10.18 -9.67
N GLU A 70 -10.01 9.67 -10.71
CA GLU A 70 -10.67 8.90 -11.76
C GLU A 70 -11.08 7.51 -11.27
N LEU A 71 -10.23 6.86 -10.46
CA LEU A 71 -10.55 5.59 -9.80
C LEU A 71 -11.78 5.75 -8.91
N ARG A 72 -11.89 6.84 -8.15
CA ARG A 72 -13.07 7.14 -7.32
C ARG A 72 -14.38 7.28 -8.11
N LYS A 73 -14.32 7.59 -9.40
CA LYS A 73 -15.50 7.71 -10.30
C LYS A 73 -15.91 6.36 -10.89
N VAL A 74 -15.11 5.30 -10.76
CA VAL A 74 -15.42 3.99 -11.32
C VAL A 74 -16.71 3.44 -10.69
N ALA A 75 -17.69 3.16 -11.54
CA ALA A 75 -18.95 2.61 -11.08
C ALA A 75 -18.74 1.25 -10.40
N GLY A 76 -19.35 1.08 -9.24
CA GLY A 76 -19.36 -0.19 -8.50
C GLY A 76 -18.22 -0.40 -7.51
N ILE A 77 -17.32 0.57 -7.35
CA ILE A 77 -16.36 0.60 -6.23
C ILE A 77 -16.69 1.74 -5.26
N GLN A 78 -16.26 1.59 -4.01
CA GLN A 78 -16.52 2.51 -2.91
C GLN A 78 -15.32 2.53 -1.96
N SER A 79 -15.24 3.58 -1.13
CA SER A 79 -14.22 3.69 -0.07
C SER A 79 -12.79 3.54 -0.59
N VAL A 80 -12.48 4.21 -1.70
CA VAL A 80 -11.15 4.18 -2.32
C VAL A 80 -10.16 4.99 -1.49
N SER A 81 -9.11 4.34 -0.99
CA SER A 81 -7.95 4.94 -0.33
C SER A 81 -6.68 4.72 -1.14
N THR A 82 -5.64 5.48 -0.83
CA THR A 82 -4.30 5.32 -1.40
C THR A 82 -3.27 5.26 -0.28
N SER A 83 -2.17 4.54 -0.50
CA SER A 83 -0.99 4.61 0.38
C SER A 83 -0.11 5.83 0.12
N LEU A 84 -0.35 6.56 -0.98
CA LEU A 84 0.41 7.75 -1.33
C LEU A 84 0.03 8.94 -0.43
N GLU A 85 0.88 9.22 0.55
CA GLU A 85 0.78 10.38 1.44
C GLU A 85 1.98 11.32 1.22
N LEU A 86 1.77 12.37 0.41
CA LEU A 86 2.82 13.33 0.00
C LEU A 86 2.87 14.60 0.86
N ASN A 87 1.99 14.73 1.86
CA ASN A 87 1.85 15.95 2.64
C ASN A 87 2.53 15.85 4.00
N ASN A 88 3.51 14.96 4.16
CA ASN A 88 4.26 14.84 5.40
C ASN A 88 5.26 16.01 5.49
N PRO A 89 5.14 16.92 6.48
CA PRO A 89 6.10 18.00 6.64
C PRO A 89 7.49 17.45 6.97
N GLU A 90 8.50 17.94 6.28
CA GLU A 90 9.90 17.58 6.51
C GLU A 90 10.78 18.83 6.57
N ILE A 91 11.95 18.71 7.18
CA ILE A 91 12.96 19.76 7.22
C ILE A 91 14.16 19.28 6.41
N ASN A 92 14.43 19.94 5.29
CA ASN A 92 15.56 19.63 4.44
C ASN A 92 16.80 20.43 4.88
N VAL A 93 17.88 19.73 5.22
CA VAL A 93 19.17 20.33 5.55
C VAL A 93 20.12 20.22 4.36
N HIS A 94 20.32 21.33 3.66
CA HIS A 94 21.23 21.40 2.52
C HIS A 94 22.63 21.84 2.96
N ILE A 95 23.56 20.89 3.02
CA ILE A 95 24.95 21.16 3.39
C ILE A 95 25.63 22.05 2.34
N LEU A 96 26.12 23.21 2.74
CA LEU A 96 26.90 24.13 1.93
C LEU A 96 28.36 23.67 1.94
N ARG A 97 28.65 22.59 1.21
CA ARG A 97 29.96 21.89 1.24
C ARG A 97 31.16 22.82 1.14
N GLN A 98 31.13 23.82 0.26
CA GLN A 98 32.23 24.79 0.12
C GLN A 98 32.48 25.60 1.40
N ARG A 99 31.42 26.09 2.06
CA ARG A 99 31.54 26.84 3.32
C ARG A 99 31.96 25.93 4.46
N ALA A 100 31.40 24.72 4.51
CA ALA A 100 31.76 23.71 5.50
C ALA A 100 33.27 23.38 5.42
N SER A 101 33.80 23.13 4.22
CA SER A 101 35.22 22.86 4.02
C SER A 101 36.13 24.03 4.45
N LEU A 102 35.75 25.28 4.16
CA LEU A 102 36.52 26.46 4.59
C LEU A 102 36.58 26.61 6.11
N LEU A 103 35.52 26.21 6.80
CA LEU A 103 35.40 26.28 8.27
C LEU A 103 35.84 24.99 8.95
N GLY A 104 36.41 24.03 8.22
CA GLY A 104 36.87 22.75 8.76
C GLY A 104 35.75 21.86 9.27
N VAL A 105 34.51 22.07 8.85
CA VAL A 105 33.33 21.28 9.26
C VAL A 105 33.08 20.17 8.24
N THR A 106 32.97 18.93 8.72
CA THR A 106 32.66 17.78 7.87
C THR A 106 31.15 17.55 7.78
N ALA A 107 30.69 16.89 6.71
CA ALA A 107 29.29 16.50 6.61
C ALA A 107 28.86 15.55 7.75
N ASN A 108 29.76 14.67 8.19
CA ASN A 108 29.52 13.77 9.31
C ASN A 108 29.32 14.55 10.62
N ALA A 109 30.16 15.56 10.89
CA ALA A 109 29.97 16.41 12.08
C ALA A 109 28.59 17.09 12.09
N ILE A 110 28.14 17.60 10.94
CA ILE A 110 26.79 18.19 10.82
C ILE A 110 25.71 17.14 11.10
N GLN A 111 25.81 15.95 10.50
CA GLN A 111 24.84 14.87 10.70
C GLN A 111 24.79 14.43 12.16
N GLN A 112 25.94 14.26 12.80
CA GLN A 112 26.02 13.82 14.19
C GLN A 112 25.49 14.88 15.17
N THR A 113 25.79 16.17 14.94
CA THR A 113 25.18 17.26 15.73
C THR A 113 23.65 17.27 15.63
N LEU A 114 23.09 17.00 14.44
CA LEU A 114 21.64 16.91 14.25
C LEU A 114 21.04 15.67 14.91
N ASP A 115 21.75 14.53 14.83
CA ASP A 115 21.33 13.26 15.43
C ASP A 115 21.35 13.33 16.97
N ASP A 116 22.38 13.92 17.55
CA ASP A 116 22.46 14.13 19.01
C ASP A 116 21.40 15.13 19.50
N ALA A 117 20.97 16.08 18.66
CA ALA A 117 19.97 17.08 19.03
C ALA A 117 18.52 16.57 18.86
N PHE A 118 18.21 15.86 17.77
CA PHE A 118 16.83 15.50 17.39
C PHE A 118 16.62 14.01 17.05
N GLY A 119 17.68 13.21 16.94
CA GLY A 119 17.63 11.80 16.55
C GLY A 119 17.27 10.84 17.69
N GLY A 120 17.33 11.30 18.95
CA GLY A 120 17.10 10.42 20.09
C GLY A 120 18.24 9.41 20.28
N ASN A 121 19.48 9.89 20.19
CA ASN A 121 20.65 9.03 20.24
C ASN A 121 20.78 8.32 21.59
N GLN A 122 20.82 6.98 21.56
CA GLN A 122 21.05 6.16 22.75
C GLN A 122 22.54 6.19 23.10
N ILE A 123 22.89 6.95 24.13
CA ILE A 123 24.27 7.11 24.58
C ILE A 123 24.74 6.02 25.55
N SER A 124 23.80 5.32 26.20
CA SER A 124 24.13 4.26 27.16
C SER A 124 22.93 3.34 27.40
N MET A 125 23.17 2.28 28.17
CA MET A 125 22.14 1.37 28.67
C MET A 125 22.34 1.19 30.19
N ILE A 126 21.28 1.40 30.96
CA ILE A 126 21.26 1.09 32.40
C ILE A 126 20.70 -0.32 32.57
N TYR A 127 21.49 -1.20 33.17
CA TYR A 127 21.11 -2.58 33.43
C TYR A 127 20.49 -2.70 34.82
N GLY A 128 19.21 -3.05 34.88
CA GLY A 128 18.52 -3.47 36.09
C GLY A 128 18.59 -4.99 36.28
N THR A 129 17.97 -5.51 37.34
CA THR A 129 18.01 -6.94 37.69
C THR A 129 17.26 -7.85 36.70
N SER A 130 16.28 -7.32 35.97
CA SER A 130 15.50 -8.08 34.97
C SER A 130 15.17 -7.29 33.72
N ASN A 131 15.52 -6.00 33.68
CA ASN A 131 15.17 -5.07 32.62
C ASN A 131 16.40 -4.24 32.24
N GLU A 132 16.41 -3.72 31.02
CA GLU A 132 17.41 -2.79 30.51
C GLU A 132 16.71 -1.48 30.13
N TYR A 133 17.34 -0.34 30.42
CA TYR A 133 16.78 0.99 30.17
C TYR A 133 17.73 1.80 29.30
N PRO A 134 17.35 2.14 28.05
CA PRO A 134 18.18 2.95 27.19
C PRO A 134 18.25 4.38 27.73
N VAL A 135 19.46 4.93 27.81
CA VAL A 135 19.68 6.34 28.14
C VAL A 135 19.79 7.09 26.83
N ILE A 136 18.82 7.96 26.59
CA ILE A 136 18.71 8.73 25.35
C ILE A 136 19.06 10.19 25.66
N ALA A 137 19.99 10.74 24.89
CA ALA A 137 20.34 12.15 24.95
C ALA A 137 19.60 12.91 23.84
N GLU A 138 18.90 13.98 24.21
CA GLU A 138 18.12 14.82 23.31
C GLU A 138 18.14 16.28 23.76
N LEU A 139 17.85 17.18 22.83
CA LEU A 139 17.61 18.58 23.15
C LEU A 139 16.34 18.74 24.02
N ALA A 140 16.32 19.72 24.93
CA ALA A 140 15.16 19.90 25.80
C ALA A 140 13.86 20.18 24.98
N PRO A 141 12.68 19.66 25.41
CA PRO A 141 11.45 19.70 24.62
C PRO A 141 11.02 21.07 24.06
N PRO A 142 11.24 22.21 24.76
CA PRO A 142 10.90 23.53 24.21
C PRO A 142 11.64 23.87 22.91
N PHE A 143 12.87 23.38 22.75
CA PHE A 143 13.71 23.65 21.58
C PHE A 143 13.44 22.67 20.43
N GLN A 144 12.85 21.50 20.70
CA GLN A 144 12.49 20.54 19.64
C GLN A 144 11.32 21.02 18.76
N ARG A 145 10.46 21.90 19.28
CA ARG A 145 9.23 22.33 18.60
C ARG A 145 9.39 23.50 17.64
N ASN A 146 10.54 24.18 17.68
CA ASN A 146 10.76 25.39 16.90
C ASN A 146 11.98 25.24 16.00
N LEU A 147 11.78 25.51 14.71
CA LEU A 147 12.85 25.49 13.71
C LEU A 147 14.00 26.45 14.06
N SER A 148 13.73 27.54 14.78
CA SER A 148 14.75 28.49 15.24
C SER A 148 15.80 27.86 16.15
N ALA A 149 15.52 26.71 16.78
CA ALA A 149 16.52 25.99 17.57
C ALA A 149 17.66 25.46 16.70
N LEU A 150 17.40 25.14 15.42
CA LEU A 150 18.45 24.75 14.48
C LEU A 150 19.44 25.88 14.20
N ASP A 151 18.97 27.14 14.26
CA ASP A 151 19.84 28.30 14.04
C ASP A 151 20.82 28.52 15.21
N ALA A 152 20.48 28.00 16.38
CA ALA A 152 21.28 28.07 17.60
C ALA A 152 22.23 26.87 17.79
N LEU A 153 22.21 25.89 16.87
CA LEU A 153 23.13 24.75 16.95
C LEU A 153 24.51 25.11 16.42
N ASP A 154 25.52 24.72 17.18
CA ASP A 154 26.92 24.82 16.79
C ASP A 154 27.46 23.44 16.42
N VAL A 155 28.16 23.38 15.30
CA VAL A 155 28.80 22.16 14.78
C VAL A 155 30.31 22.23 15.07
N PRO A 156 30.91 21.17 15.62
CA PRO A 156 32.34 21.13 15.86
C PRO A 156 33.12 21.03 14.54
N GLY A 157 34.07 21.96 14.35
CA GLY A 157 35.06 21.95 13.27
C GLY A 157 36.35 21.23 13.67
N ALA A 158 37.15 20.85 12.67
CA ALA A 158 38.40 20.10 12.83
C ALA A 158 39.43 20.80 13.74
N ASN A 159 39.34 22.12 13.88
CA ASN A 159 40.28 22.93 14.68
C ASN A 159 39.80 23.14 16.13
N GLY A 160 38.77 22.42 16.57
CA GLY A 160 38.12 22.63 17.87
C GLY A 160 37.22 23.87 17.94
N SER A 161 37.02 24.57 16.81
CA SER A 161 36.11 25.69 16.70
C SER A 161 34.65 25.21 16.63
N LEU A 162 33.76 25.93 17.29
CA LEU A 162 32.31 25.77 17.14
C LEU A 162 31.81 26.70 16.03
N VAL A 163 31.10 26.12 15.06
CA VAL A 163 30.62 26.85 13.88
C VAL A 163 29.09 26.76 13.85
N PRO A 164 28.38 27.89 13.84
CA PRO A 164 26.93 27.88 13.76
C PRO A 164 26.42 27.11 12.53
N LEU A 165 25.43 26.24 12.71
CA LEU A 165 24.84 25.42 11.65
C LEU A 165 24.39 26.25 10.43
N PRO A 166 23.77 27.45 10.58
CA PRO A 166 23.39 28.30 9.44
C PRO A 166 24.57 28.78 8.57
N ALA A 167 25.80 28.79 9.10
CA ALA A 167 26.98 29.17 8.34
C ALA A 167 27.39 28.08 7.33
N VAL A 168 27.10 26.82 7.63
CA VAL A 168 27.56 25.64 6.89
C VAL A 168 26.43 24.81 6.26
N ALA A 169 25.17 25.08 6.60
CA ALA A 169 24.00 24.44 6.02
C ALA A 169 22.85 25.43 5.81
N ARG A 170 22.01 25.16 4.81
CA ARG A 170 20.75 25.88 4.57
C ARG A 170 19.59 24.98 4.93
N ILE A 171 18.75 25.43 5.85
CA ILE A 171 17.56 24.72 6.30
C ILE A 171 16.35 25.22 5.50
N THR A 172 15.59 24.31 4.92
CA THR A 172 14.38 24.64 4.16
C THR A 172 13.24 23.70 4.53
N PRO A 173 12.08 24.22 4.97
CA PRO A 173 10.87 23.42 5.11
C PRO A 173 10.47 22.81 3.77
N GLY A 174 10.03 21.56 3.79
CA GLY A 174 9.56 20.82 2.63
C GLY A 174 8.38 19.92 2.97
N VAL A 175 7.96 19.17 1.97
CA VAL A 175 7.01 18.06 2.13
C VAL A 175 7.55 16.86 1.36
N GLY A 176 7.49 15.70 1.99
CA GLY A 176 7.96 14.44 1.46
C GLY A 176 6.90 13.34 1.55
N PRO A 177 7.13 12.19 0.88
CA PRO A 177 6.34 11.00 1.11
C PRO A 177 6.53 10.51 2.56
N LEU A 178 5.44 10.09 3.22
CA LEU A 178 5.53 9.47 4.55
C LEU A 178 6.22 8.09 4.47
N GLU A 179 5.89 7.33 3.43
CA GLU A 179 6.41 5.99 3.17
C GLU A 179 6.59 5.81 1.65
N VAL A 180 7.55 4.98 1.27
CA VAL A 180 7.76 4.57 -0.14
C VAL A 180 7.56 3.07 -0.22
N ASP A 181 6.36 2.66 -0.62
CA ASP A 181 6.03 1.25 -0.78
C ASP A 181 6.79 0.64 -1.96
N HIS A 182 7.04 -0.67 -1.86
CA HIS A 182 7.60 -1.45 -2.95
C HIS A 182 6.78 -2.72 -3.18
N TYR A 183 6.58 -3.08 -4.45
CA TYR A 183 5.96 -4.33 -4.86
C TYR A 183 6.81 -4.96 -5.96
N GLU A 184 7.18 -6.23 -5.80
CA GLU A 184 8.08 -6.94 -6.73
C GLU A 184 9.37 -6.13 -7.02
N GLN A 185 9.98 -5.55 -5.96
CA GLN A 185 11.19 -4.70 -5.99
C GLN A 185 11.04 -3.35 -6.71
N LEU A 186 9.86 -3.00 -7.22
CA LEU A 186 9.59 -1.71 -7.84
C LEU A 186 8.87 -0.77 -6.87
N PRO A 187 9.17 0.54 -6.90
CA PRO A 187 8.36 1.54 -6.21
C PRO A 187 6.89 1.39 -6.60
N ALA A 188 6.02 1.44 -5.59
CA ALA A 188 4.62 1.11 -5.72
C ALA A 188 3.74 2.14 -5.00
N VAL A 189 2.52 2.32 -5.52
CA VAL A 189 1.44 3.03 -4.84
C VAL A 189 0.22 2.12 -4.83
N ALA A 190 -0.25 1.76 -3.64
CA ALA A 190 -1.41 0.91 -3.47
C ALA A 190 -2.70 1.75 -3.44
N PHE A 191 -3.73 1.25 -4.11
CA PHE A 191 -5.09 1.75 -4.07
C PHE A 191 -6.00 0.66 -3.52
N SER A 192 -6.52 0.88 -2.31
CA SER A 192 -7.46 -0.06 -1.70
C SER A 192 -8.89 0.39 -1.96
N PHE A 193 -9.78 -0.55 -2.24
CA PHE A 193 -11.17 -0.27 -2.51
C PHE A 193 -12.10 -1.38 -1.98
N ASN A 194 -13.38 -1.03 -1.87
CA ASN A 194 -14.46 -1.95 -1.55
C ASN A 194 -15.47 -2.00 -2.71
N LEU A 195 -16.20 -3.10 -2.82
CA LEU A 195 -17.25 -3.24 -3.84
C LEU A 195 -18.57 -2.62 -3.35
N ALA A 196 -19.30 -2.00 -4.27
CA ALA A 196 -20.67 -1.60 -4.02
C ALA A 196 -21.57 -2.85 -3.87
N PRO A 197 -22.71 -2.74 -3.15
CA PRO A 197 -23.65 -3.84 -3.04
C PRO A 197 -24.08 -4.35 -4.42
N ARG A 198 -24.13 -5.68 -4.58
CA ARG A 198 -24.54 -6.39 -5.82
C ARG A 198 -23.60 -6.20 -7.02
N VAL A 199 -22.37 -5.72 -6.80
CA VAL A 199 -21.34 -5.66 -7.86
C VAL A 199 -20.37 -6.81 -7.69
N SER A 200 -20.16 -7.58 -8.77
CA SER A 200 -19.15 -8.65 -8.80
C SER A 200 -17.74 -8.08 -8.89
N LEU A 201 -16.77 -8.75 -8.26
CA LEU A 201 -15.35 -8.39 -8.35
C LEU A 201 -14.86 -8.36 -9.81
N GLY A 202 -15.25 -9.32 -10.64
CA GLY A 202 -14.85 -9.37 -12.06
C GLY A 202 -15.33 -8.17 -12.88
N ALA A 203 -16.51 -7.60 -12.58
CA ALA A 203 -16.96 -6.36 -13.23
C ALA A 203 -16.13 -5.15 -12.79
N ALA A 204 -15.77 -5.07 -11.51
CA ALA A 204 -14.94 -3.99 -10.97
C ALA A 204 -13.51 -4.06 -11.52
N THR A 205 -12.87 -5.24 -11.51
CA THR A 205 -11.50 -5.40 -12.01
C THR A 205 -11.40 -5.02 -13.48
N ARG A 206 -12.34 -5.46 -14.34
CA ARG A 206 -12.38 -5.06 -15.76
C ARG A 206 -12.47 -3.55 -15.95
N ARG A 207 -13.30 -2.86 -15.16
CA ARG A 207 -13.44 -1.39 -15.25
C ARG A 207 -12.17 -0.66 -14.82
N ILE A 208 -11.52 -1.14 -13.76
CA ILE A 208 -10.25 -0.59 -13.27
C ILE A 208 -9.14 -0.83 -14.31
N THR A 209 -9.05 -2.03 -14.89
CA THR A 209 -8.08 -2.32 -15.96
C THR A 209 -8.31 -1.44 -17.19
N ALA A 210 -9.56 -1.24 -17.60
CA ALA A 210 -9.88 -0.35 -18.73
C ALA A 210 -9.52 1.11 -18.43
N LEU A 211 -9.74 1.58 -17.19
CA LEU A 211 -9.32 2.89 -16.76
C LEU A 211 -7.79 3.03 -16.79
N ALA A 212 -7.08 2.05 -16.22
CA ALA A 212 -5.63 2.03 -16.18
C ALA A 212 -5.00 2.04 -17.58
N ALA A 213 -5.57 1.28 -18.52
CA ALA A 213 -5.11 1.26 -19.92
C ALA A 213 -5.28 2.61 -20.62
N ARG A 214 -6.23 3.45 -20.19
CA ARG A 214 -6.49 4.77 -20.77
C ARG A 214 -5.66 5.88 -20.14
N ASP A 215 -5.55 5.87 -18.81
CA ASP A 215 -5.08 7.04 -18.04
C ASP A 215 -3.63 6.91 -17.56
N LEU A 216 -3.02 5.72 -17.57
CA LEU A 216 -1.64 5.55 -17.11
C LEU A 216 -0.62 5.94 -18.19
N PRO A 217 0.43 6.70 -17.83
CA PRO A 217 1.51 7.05 -18.75
C PRO A 217 2.43 5.86 -19.02
N ALA A 218 3.18 5.94 -20.12
CA ALA A 218 4.25 4.97 -20.41
C ALA A 218 5.26 4.91 -19.24
N GLY A 219 5.61 3.70 -18.81
CA GLY A 219 6.53 3.46 -17.68
C GLY A 219 5.84 3.28 -16.32
N VAL A 220 4.52 3.47 -16.23
CA VAL A 220 3.72 3.09 -15.06
C VAL A 220 2.78 1.95 -15.47
N THR A 221 2.79 0.87 -14.69
CA THR A 221 1.92 -0.28 -14.91
C THR A 221 1.08 -0.52 -13.66
N GLY A 222 -0.09 -1.11 -13.83
CA GLY A 222 -0.99 -1.38 -12.72
C GLY A 222 -1.38 -2.85 -12.64
N VAL A 223 -1.29 -3.43 -11.44
CA VAL A 223 -1.52 -4.84 -11.16
C VAL A 223 -2.47 -5.00 -9.99
N PHE A 224 -3.31 -6.04 -10.02
CA PHE A 224 -4.09 -6.40 -8.84
C PHE A 224 -3.23 -7.23 -7.89
N THR A 225 -3.44 -7.05 -6.58
CA THR A 225 -2.71 -7.78 -5.54
C THR A 225 -3.70 -8.44 -4.56
N GLY A 226 -3.19 -9.34 -3.73
CA GLY A 226 -3.95 -10.06 -2.71
C GLY A 226 -5.14 -10.85 -3.26
N SER A 227 -6.30 -10.73 -2.61
CA SER A 227 -7.52 -11.44 -2.99
C SER A 227 -7.98 -11.16 -4.43
N ALA A 228 -7.76 -9.95 -4.95
CA ALA A 228 -8.13 -9.60 -6.31
C ALA A 228 -7.24 -10.29 -7.35
N GLN A 229 -5.94 -10.41 -7.06
CA GLN A 229 -4.98 -11.15 -7.89
C GLN A 229 -5.32 -12.63 -7.96
N THR A 230 -5.57 -13.26 -6.79
CA THR A 230 -5.95 -14.68 -6.72
C THR A 230 -7.22 -14.94 -7.53
N PHE A 231 -8.21 -14.06 -7.41
CA PHE A 231 -9.43 -14.16 -8.21
C PHE A 231 -9.14 -14.09 -9.72
N GLN A 232 -8.31 -13.14 -10.18
CA GLN A 232 -7.92 -13.05 -11.59
C GLN A 232 -7.18 -14.30 -12.06
N LYS A 233 -6.27 -14.83 -11.24
CA LYS A 233 -5.55 -16.07 -11.55
C LYS A 233 -6.51 -17.24 -11.69
N SER A 234 -7.48 -17.39 -10.79
CA SER A 234 -8.52 -18.43 -10.88
C SER A 234 -9.36 -18.33 -12.15
N LEU A 235 -9.62 -17.13 -12.68
CA LEU A 235 -10.34 -16.98 -13.95
C LEU A 235 -9.59 -17.57 -15.16
N VAL A 236 -8.26 -17.60 -15.10
CA VAL A 236 -7.41 -18.18 -16.14
C VAL A 236 -7.17 -19.67 -15.89
N ASP A 237 -6.93 -20.06 -14.64
CA ASP A 237 -6.56 -21.43 -14.29
C ASP A 237 -7.76 -22.40 -14.36
N LEU A 238 -8.96 -21.98 -13.96
CA LEU A 238 -10.13 -22.86 -13.89
C LEU A 238 -10.58 -23.41 -15.26
N PRO A 239 -10.67 -22.60 -16.34
CA PRO A 239 -11.01 -23.14 -17.66
C PRO A 239 -9.97 -24.13 -18.19
N VAL A 240 -8.69 -23.87 -17.94
CA VAL A 240 -7.60 -24.78 -18.32
C VAL A 240 -7.72 -26.10 -17.57
N LEU A 241 -7.92 -26.04 -16.25
CA LEU A 241 -8.10 -27.23 -15.42
C LEU A 241 -9.35 -28.02 -15.81
N LEU A 242 -10.44 -27.33 -16.14
CA LEU A 242 -11.67 -27.95 -16.64
C LEU A 242 -11.41 -28.70 -17.95
N LEU A 243 -10.70 -28.08 -18.90
CA LEU A 243 -10.36 -28.71 -20.18
C LEU A 243 -9.49 -29.96 -19.99
N VAL A 244 -8.48 -29.87 -19.13
CA VAL A 244 -7.63 -31.03 -18.78
C VAL A 244 -8.46 -32.13 -18.13
N THR A 245 -9.36 -31.77 -17.21
CA THR A 245 -10.25 -32.74 -16.53
C THR A 245 -11.18 -33.44 -17.52
N ILE A 246 -11.78 -32.70 -18.46
CA ILE A 246 -12.63 -33.27 -19.53
C ILE A 246 -11.83 -34.25 -20.39
N LEU A 247 -10.57 -33.92 -20.73
CA LEU A 247 -9.70 -34.79 -21.51
C LEU A 247 -9.33 -36.08 -20.76
N VAL A 248 -9.04 -35.98 -19.46
CA VAL A 248 -8.76 -37.15 -18.62
C VAL A 248 -9.99 -38.07 -18.53
N ILE A 249 -11.18 -37.49 -18.28
CA ILE A 249 -12.44 -38.24 -18.26
C ILE A 249 -12.69 -38.91 -19.61
N TYR A 250 -12.49 -38.18 -20.72
CA TYR A 250 -12.59 -38.74 -22.07
C TYR A 250 -11.68 -39.95 -22.25
N MET A 251 -10.41 -39.86 -21.83
CA MET A 251 -9.44 -40.95 -21.96
C MET A 251 -9.85 -42.18 -21.15
N VAL A 252 -10.29 -41.99 -19.91
CA VAL A 252 -10.78 -43.09 -19.05
C VAL A 252 -11.99 -43.76 -19.67
N LEU A 253 -12.96 -42.99 -20.16
CA LEU A 253 -14.16 -43.53 -20.82
C LEU A 253 -13.79 -44.24 -22.14
N ALA A 254 -12.87 -43.70 -22.94
CA ALA A 254 -12.45 -44.31 -24.19
C ALA A 254 -11.78 -45.67 -23.97
N ILE A 255 -10.94 -45.80 -22.93
CA ILE A 255 -10.32 -47.07 -22.54
C ILE A 255 -11.37 -48.05 -22.01
N LEU A 256 -12.32 -47.58 -21.19
CA LEU A 256 -13.35 -48.43 -20.57
C LEU A 256 -14.35 -48.99 -21.59
N TYR A 257 -14.79 -48.17 -22.55
CA TYR A 257 -15.76 -48.57 -23.58
C TYR A 257 -15.10 -49.15 -24.84
N GLU A 258 -13.76 -49.15 -24.91
CA GLU A 258 -12.99 -49.57 -26.08
C GLU A 258 -13.44 -48.86 -27.38
N HIS A 259 -14.01 -47.66 -27.24
CA HIS A 259 -14.66 -46.95 -28.34
C HIS A 259 -14.50 -45.43 -28.20
N PHE A 260 -14.06 -44.77 -29.27
CA PHE A 260 -13.71 -43.34 -29.25
C PHE A 260 -14.92 -42.40 -29.35
N ILE A 261 -16.07 -42.88 -29.84
CA ILE A 261 -17.24 -42.02 -30.13
C ILE A 261 -18.21 -41.96 -28.93
N HIS A 262 -18.37 -43.07 -28.19
CA HIS A 262 -19.30 -43.14 -27.05
C HIS A 262 -18.97 -42.13 -25.93
N PRO A 263 -17.69 -41.96 -25.52
CA PRO A 263 -17.30 -40.96 -24.54
C PRO A 263 -17.73 -39.53 -24.89
N ILE A 264 -17.70 -39.15 -26.17
CA ILE A 264 -18.08 -37.81 -26.63
C ILE A 264 -19.58 -37.58 -26.39
N THR A 265 -20.42 -38.58 -26.70
CA THR A 265 -21.87 -38.47 -26.47
C THR A 265 -22.21 -38.28 -24.99
N ILE A 266 -21.50 -38.96 -24.08
CA ILE A 266 -21.69 -38.79 -22.62
C ILE A 266 -21.23 -37.40 -22.16
N LEU A 267 -20.11 -36.91 -22.71
CA LEU A 267 -19.60 -35.56 -22.39
C LEU A 267 -20.53 -34.43 -22.87
N THR A 268 -21.45 -34.68 -23.82
CA THR A 268 -22.47 -33.66 -24.18
C THR A 268 -23.48 -33.37 -23.07
N ALA A 269 -23.53 -34.18 -22.00
CA ALA A 269 -24.32 -33.88 -20.80
C ALA A 269 -23.67 -32.82 -19.89
N LEU A 270 -22.36 -32.56 -20.03
CA LEU A 270 -21.63 -31.59 -19.18
C LEU A 270 -22.19 -30.16 -19.29
N PRO A 271 -22.49 -29.63 -20.49
CA PRO A 271 -23.14 -28.33 -20.63
C PRO A 271 -24.48 -28.21 -19.88
N LEU A 272 -25.29 -29.27 -19.87
CA LEU A 272 -26.54 -29.31 -19.09
C LEU A 272 -26.27 -29.24 -17.59
N ALA A 273 -25.27 -29.97 -17.09
CA ALA A 273 -24.86 -29.92 -15.69
C ALA A 273 -24.35 -28.52 -15.28
N MET A 274 -23.65 -27.82 -16.17
CA MET A 274 -23.20 -26.45 -15.93
C MET A 274 -24.37 -25.47 -15.79
N VAL A 275 -25.40 -25.59 -16.64
CA VAL A 275 -26.61 -24.76 -16.52
C VAL A 275 -27.33 -25.04 -15.20
N GLY A 276 -27.41 -26.32 -14.78
CA GLY A 276 -27.98 -26.69 -13.48
C GLY A 276 -27.22 -26.14 -12.27
N ALA A 277 -25.92 -25.92 -12.38
CA ALA A 277 -25.10 -25.35 -11.31
C ALA A 277 -25.17 -23.81 -11.18
N LEU A 278 -25.63 -23.12 -12.23
CA LEU A 278 -25.73 -21.66 -12.30
C LEU A 278 -27.08 -21.11 -11.80
N LEU A 279 -28.09 -21.96 -11.71
CA LEU A 279 -29.45 -21.67 -11.23
C LEU A 279 -29.55 -21.81 -9.71
#